data_AF-A0A5N5KVW1-F1
#
_entry.id   AF-A0A5N5KVW1-F1
#
_cell.length_a   1.000
_cell.length_b   1.000
_cell.length_c   1.000
_cell.angle_alpha   90.00
_cell.angle_beta   90.00
_cell.angle_gamma   90.00
#
_symmetry.space_group_name_H-M   'P 1'
#
loop_
_entity.id
_entity.type
_entity.pdbx_description
1 polymer ?
#
loop_
_entity_poly.entity_id
_entity_poly.type
_entity_poly.pdbx_seq_one_letter_code
_entity_poly.pdbx_strand_id
1 'polypeptide(L)'
;MEGVFGLIIPYTAKVLEQLSGQTPVFSKARYTVRSFGIRRNEKIACYVTVRGDKAMQLLESGLKVKEYELLRRNFSDTGCFGFGIQEHIDLGIK
;
A
#
# COMPACT_ATOMS: atom_id res chain seq x y z
N MET A 1 -7.95 -1.43 25.01
CA MET A 1 -8.68 -0.66 23.98
C MET A 1 -7.73 -0.52 22.80
N GLU A 2 -7.42 -1.64 22.15
CA GLU A 2 -6.65 -1.61 20.91
C GLU A 2 -7.65 -1.36 19.78
N GLY A 3 -7.45 -0.29 19.01
CA GLY A 3 -8.28 -0.01 17.85
C GLY A 3 -8.22 -1.19 16.86
N VAL A 4 -9.23 -1.28 16.00
CA VAL A 4 -9.37 -2.29 14.92
C VAL A 4 -8.07 -2.51 14.12
N PHE A 5 -7.20 -1.50 14.08
CA PHE A 5 -5.95 -1.47 13.35
C PHE A 5 -4.73 -2.09 14.05
N GLY A 6 -4.78 -2.35 15.37
CA GLY A 6 -3.62 -2.78 16.17
C GLY A 6 -2.99 -4.11 15.73
N LEU A 7 -3.83 -5.09 15.35
CA LEU A 7 -3.39 -6.41 14.91
C LEU A 7 -3.18 -6.52 13.40
N ILE A 8 -3.91 -5.73 12.61
CA ILE A 8 -3.90 -5.83 11.14
C ILE A 8 -2.63 -5.19 10.58
N ILE A 9 -2.22 -4.03 11.10
CA ILE A 9 -1.06 -3.29 10.63
C ILE A 9 0.25 -4.10 10.66
N PRO A 10 0.61 -4.82 11.75
CA PRO A 10 1.81 -5.64 11.76
C PRO A 10 1.73 -6.84 10.79
N TYR A 11 0.52 -7.38 10.53
CA TYR A 11 0.34 -8.42 9.52
C TYR A 11 0.53 -7.87 8.11
N THR A 12 -0.10 -6.74 7.77
CA THR A 12 0.08 -6.08 6.46
C THR A 12 1.55 -5.68 6.23
N ALA A 13 2.26 -5.28 7.28
CA ALA A 13 3.69 -5.01 7.19
C ALA A 13 4.49 -6.27 6.78
N LYS A 14 4.19 -7.44 7.34
CA LYS A 14 4.84 -8.70 6.93
C LYS A 14 4.55 -9.03 5.46
N VAL A 15 3.32 -8.81 5.00
CA VAL A 15 2.95 -9.01 3.59
C VAL A 15 3.74 -8.08 2.67
N LEU A 16 3.89 -6.80 3.03
CA LEU A 16 4.70 -5.85 2.26
C LEU A 16 6.19 -6.22 2.26
N GLU A 17 6.70 -6.74 3.37
CA GLU A 17 8.08 -7.20 3.48
C GLU A 17 8.34 -8.41 2.60
N GLN A 18 7.40 -9.36 2.54
CA GLN A 18 7.48 -10.52 1.63
C GLN A 18 7.39 -10.11 0.15
N LEU A 19 6.55 -9.13 -0.18
CA LEU A 19 6.40 -8.62 -1.55
C LEU A 19 7.66 -7.90 -2.06
N SER A 20 8.25 -7.05 -1.22
CA SER A 20 9.29 -6.10 -1.64
C SER A 20 10.71 -6.50 -1.20
N GLY A 21 10.82 -7.39 -0.22
CA GLY A 21 12.08 -7.74 0.45
C GLY A 21 12.70 -6.56 1.21
N GLN A 22 11.90 -5.56 1.60
CA GLN A 22 12.34 -4.38 2.31
C GLN A 22 11.50 -4.15 3.57
N THR A 23 12.11 -3.54 4.58
CA THR A 23 11.42 -3.22 5.83
C THR A 23 10.41 -2.09 5.61
N PRO A 24 9.10 -2.32 5.83
CA PRO A 24 8.07 -1.30 5.60
C PRO A 24 8.10 -0.21 6.67
N VAL A 25 7.67 0.99 6.30
CA VAL A 25 7.57 2.15 7.20
C VAL A 25 6.13 2.34 7.63
N PHE A 26 5.91 2.53 8.94
CA PHE A 26 4.58 2.80 9.49
C PHE A 26 4.25 4.29 9.47
N SER A 27 3.09 4.64 8.92
CA SER A 27 2.55 6.00 8.92
C SER A 27 1.65 6.24 10.13
N LYS A 28 1.77 7.43 10.70
CA LYS A 28 1.00 7.88 11.86
C LYS A 28 -0.11 8.84 11.42
N ALA A 29 -1.27 8.74 12.07
CA ALA A 29 -2.38 9.65 11.85
C ALA A 29 -2.02 11.09 12.24
N ARG A 30 -2.20 12.03 11.31
CA ARG A 30 -1.95 13.47 11.55
C ARG A 30 -3.00 14.11 12.45
N TYR A 31 -4.25 13.65 12.36
CA TYR A 31 -5.41 14.20 13.06
C TYR A 31 -6.22 13.09 13.72
N THR A 32 -6.96 13.44 14.77
CA THR A 32 -7.97 12.56 15.36
C THR A 32 -9.28 12.73 14.60
N VAL A 33 -9.84 11.64 14.09
CA VAL A 33 -11.14 11.65 13.40
C VAL A 33 -12.04 10.59 14.03
N ARG A 34 -13.03 11.06 14.82
CA ARG A 34 -13.88 10.18 15.64
C ARG A 34 -14.76 9.25 14.81
N SER A 35 -15.25 9.70 13.65
CA SER A 35 -16.08 8.88 12.76
C SER A 35 -15.33 7.67 12.21
N PHE A 36 -14.02 7.78 12.01
CA PHE A 36 -13.16 6.66 11.58
C PHE A 36 -12.53 5.91 12.77
N GLY A 37 -12.79 6.33 14.01
CA GLY A 37 -12.19 5.71 15.20
C GLY A 37 -10.67 5.94 15.34
N ILE A 38 -10.09 6.89 14.61
CA ILE A 38 -8.63 7.13 14.55
C ILE A 38 -8.22 8.22 15.52
N ARG A 39 -7.16 7.97 16.32
CA ARG A 39 -6.53 8.99 17.18
C ARG A 39 -5.24 9.52 16.58
N ARG A 40 -4.91 10.79 16.87
CA ARG A 40 -3.64 11.40 16.46
C ARG A 40 -2.44 10.57 16.96
N ASN A 41 -1.43 10.44 16.12
CA ASN A 41 -0.22 9.65 16.32
C ASN A 41 -0.39 8.13 16.36
N GLU A 42 -1.61 7.62 16.19
CA GLU A 42 -1.86 6.19 16.02
C GLU A 42 -1.31 5.71 14.68
N LYS A 43 -0.77 4.49 14.64
CA LYS A 43 -0.33 3.87 13.39
C LYS A 43 -1.58 3.48 12.61
N ILE A 44 -1.67 3.91 11.34
CA ILE A 44 -2.87 3.67 10.50
C ILE A 44 -2.57 3.02 9.16
N ALA A 45 -1.33 3.11 8.69
CA ALA A 45 -0.93 2.57 7.40
C ALA A 45 0.54 2.14 7.42
N CYS A 46 0.93 1.29 6.47
CA CYS A 46 2.30 0.95 6.18
C CYS A 46 2.57 1.14 4.68
N TYR A 47 3.78 1.56 4.34
CA TYR A 47 4.19 1.77 2.95
C TYR A 47 5.66 1.39 2.77
N VAL A 48 6.03 1.09 1.53
CA VAL A 48 7.40 0.79 1.12
C VAL A 48 7.71 1.58 -0.14
N THR A 49 8.94 2.06 -0.26
CA THR A 49 9.42 2.72 -1.49
C THR A 49 10.41 1.79 -2.16
N VAL A 50 10.07 1.32 -3.36
CA VAL A 50 10.92 0.42 -4.15
C VAL A 50 11.46 1.19 -5.35
N ARG A 51 12.70 0.90 -5.76
CA ARG A 51 13.36 1.51 -6.92
C ARG A 51 14.14 0.45 -7.70
N GLY A 52 14.52 0.78 -8.94
CA GLY A 52 15.29 -0.11 -9.81
C GLY A 52 14.46 -1.30 -10.32
N ASP A 53 15.13 -2.40 -10.63
CA ASP A 53 14.53 -3.57 -11.28
C ASP A 53 13.38 -4.18 -10.47
N LYS A 54 13.50 -4.17 -9.13
CA LYS A 54 12.42 -4.62 -8.23
C LYS A 54 11.13 -3.83 -8.42
N ALA A 55 11.23 -2.52 -8.66
CA ALA A 55 10.06 -1.69 -8.89
C ALA A 55 9.42 -2.00 -10.24
N MET A 56 10.22 -2.26 -11.27
CA MET A 56 9.72 -2.63 -12.59
C MET A 56 8.98 -3.97 -12.58
N GLN A 57 9.53 -4.98 -11.89
CA GLN A 57 8.88 -6.28 -11.73
C GLN A 57 7.54 -6.18 -11.00
N LEU A 58 7.49 -5.41 -9.89
CA LEU A 58 6.25 -5.19 -9.15
C LEU A 58 5.22 -4.40 -9.95
N LEU A 59 5.67 -3.42 -10.73
CA LEU A 59 4.81 -2.64 -11.61
C LEU A 59 4.19 -3.53 -12.69
N GLU A 60 4.99 -4.39 -13.33
CA GLU A 60 4.53 -5.31 -14.37
C GLU A 60 3.48 -6.30 -13.82
N SER A 61 3.76 -6.91 -12.66
CA SER A 61 2.80 -7.77 -11.96
C SER A 61 1.50 -7.01 -11.63
N GLY A 62 1.60 -5.78 -11.13
CA GLY A 62 0.43 -4.98 -10.80
C GLY A 62 -0.39 -4.54 -12.02
N LEU A 63 0.27 -4.21 -13.13
CA LEU A 63 -0.40 -3.86 -14.39
C LEU A 63 -1.08 -5.08 -15.02
N LYS A 64 -0.48 -6.27 -14.89
CA LYS A 64 -1.10 -7.52 -15.36
C LYS A 64 -2.43 -7.80 -14.65
N VAL A 65 -2.53 -7.54 -13.34
CA VAL A 65 -3.79 -7.64 -12.57
C VAL A 65 -4.85 -6.63 -13.05
N LYS A 66 -4.41 -5.50 -13.62
CA LYS A 66 -5.29 -4.48 -14.22
C LYS A 66 -5.48 -4.66 -15.72
N GLU A 67 -5.09 -5.79 -16.28
CA GLU A 67 -5.19 -6.07 -17.73
C GLU A 67 -4.53 -4.98 -18.59
N TYR A 68 -3.52 -4.31 -18.04
CA TYR A 68 -2.85 -3.15 -18.64
C TYR A 68 -3.76 -1.96 -18.98
N GLU A 69 -4.97 -1.91 -18.41
CA GLU A 69 -5.90 -0.80 -18.60
C GLU A 69 -5.87 0.17 -17.41
N LEU A 70 -5.63 1.45 -17.72
CA LEU A 70 -5.67 2.55 -16.76
C LEU A 70 -6.54 3.69 -17.28
N LEU A 71 -7.34 4.28 -16.39
CA LEU A 71 -8.15 5.43 -16.74
C LEU A 71 -7.30 6.70 -16.79
N ARG A 72 -7.68 7.66 -17.63
CA ARG A 72 -6.97 8.94 -17.75
C ARG A 72 -6.81 9.67 -16.41
N ARG A 73 -7.77 9.54 -15.50
CA ARG A 73 -7.73 10.13 -14.13
C ARG A 73 -6.61 9.60 -13.24
N ASN A 74 -6.00 8.46 -13.60
CA ASN A 74 -4.90 7.87 -12.85
C ASN A 74 -3.55 8.55 -13.16
N PHE A 75 -3.50 9.39 -14.20
CA PHE A 75 -2.31 10.13 -14.61
C PHE A 75 -2.39 11.57 -14.07
N SER A 76 -1.34 11.97 -13.37
CA SER A 76 -1.10 13.34 -12.89
C SER A 76 -0.50 14.19 -14.01
N ASP A 77 -0.74 15.50 -13.96
CA ASP A 77 -0.13 16.49 -14.86
C ASP A 77 1.41 16.53 -14.76
N THR A 78 1.97 16.06 -13.64
CA THR A 78 3.41 15.96 -13.40
C THR A 78 4.06 14.72 -14.01
N GLY A 79 3.31 13.91 -14.77
CA GLY A 79 3.82 12.67 -15.38
C GLY A 79 3.93 11.49 -14.42
N CYS A 80 3.33 11.57 -13.24
CA CYS A 80 3.21 10.45 -12.31
C CYS A 80 1.87 9.73 -12.52
N PHE A 81 1.80 8.44 -12.24
CA PHE A 81 0.54 7.70 -12.27
C PHE A 81 0.44 6.76 -11.07
N GLY A 82 -0.78 6.36 -10.73
CA GLY A 82 -1.03 5.42 -9.65
C GLY A 82 -2.33 4.65 -9.85
N PHE A 83 -2.36 3.41 -9.37
CA PHE A 83 -3.53 2.55 -9.43
C PHE A 83 -3.71 1.77 -8.12
N GLY A 84 -4.94 1.38 -7.83
CA GLY A 84 -5.29 0.61 -6.65
C GLY A 84 -5.62 -0.85 -7.00
N ILE A 85 -5.08 -1.78 -6.23
CA ILE A 85 -5.42 -3.20 -6.25
C ILE A 85 -6.16 -3.52 -4.95
N GLN A 86 -7.29 -4.22 -5.04
CA GLN A 86 -8.08 -4.58 -3.86
C GLN A 86 -7.54 -5.85 -3.19
N GLU A 87 -7.17 -6.86 -3.98
CA GLU A 87 -6.69 -8.15 -3.48
C GLU A 87 -5.19 -8.30 -3.70
N HIS A 88 -4.44 -8.46 -2.61
CA HIS A 88 -2.99 -8.65 -2.68
C HIS A 88 -2.58 -10.06 -3.13
N ILE A 89 -3.52 -11.01 -3.15
CA ILE A 89 -3.29 -12.40 -3.57
C ILE A 89 -2.94 -12.45 -5.07
N ASP A 90 -3.55 -11.56 -5.88
CA ASP A 90 -3.31 -11.48 -7.32
C ASP A 90 -1.88 -11.05 -7.68
N LEU A 91 -1.15 -10.49 -6.71
CA LEU A 91 0.27 -10.12 -6.86
C LEU A 91 1.21 -11.31 -6.60
N GLY A 92 0.67 -12.52 -6.37
CA GLY A 92 1.45 -13.75 -6.23
C GLY A 92 1.88 -14.09 -4.82
N ILE A 93 1.28 -13.45 -3.80
CA ILE A 93 1.55 -13.77 -2.38
C ILE A 93 0.55 -14.84 -1.92
N LYS A 94 1.08 -15.97 -1.47
CA LYS A 94 0.34 -17.06 -0.83
C LYS A 94 0.82 -17.26 0.59
#